data_AF-A0A0F9L623-F1
#
_entry.id   AF-A0A0F9L623-F1
#
_cell.length_a   1.000
_cell.length_b   1.000
_cell.length_c   1.000
_cell.angle_alpha   90.00
_cell.angle_beta   90.00
_cell.angle_gamma   90.00
#
_symmetry.space_group_name_H-M   'P 1'
#
loop_
_entity.id
_entity.type
_entity.pdbx_description
1 polymer ?
#
loop_
_entity_poly.entity_id
_entity_poly.type
_entity_poly.pdbx_seq_one_letter_code
_entity_poly.pdbx_strand_id
1 'polypeptide(L)'
;MRIQKWTKASNYMGKDMSEYYEGLSRIPRAPNALMDSNFETALELLGGESETVEVHSFGDWLMGSFEQILVHESDVVAVDILEDIAERLVEYPILDDKDHSEREVEATDGLWKSMSMDERIEVLKRHDEFIFAARTDNAYGLYHRAERTYCYIELLANE
;
A
#
# COMPACT_ATOMS: atom_id res chain seq x y z
N MET A 1 -13.34 -9.40 -11.73
CA MET A 1 -14.02 -8.08 -11.63
C MET A 1 -13.65 -7.30 -12.88
N ARG A 2 -14.54 -6.54 -13.52
CA ARG A 2 -14.15 -5.79 -14.73
C ARG A 2 -13.47 -4.49 -14.35
N ILE A 3 -12.36 -4.21 -15.03
CA ILE A 3 -11.67 -2.92 -14.97
C ILE A 3 -12.60 -1.79 -15.41
N GLN A 4 -12.42 -0.60 -14.85
CA GLN A 4 -13.26 0.55 -15.14
C GLN A 4 -12.49 1.59 -15.93
N LYS A 5 -13.16 2.28 -16.85
CA LYS A 5 -12.57 3.46 -17.49
C LYS A 5 -12.54 4.61 -16.52
N TRP A 6 -11.49 5.43 -16.63
CA TRP A 6 -11.39 6.63 -15.85
C TRP A 6 -12.52 7.59 -16.18
N THR A 7 -13.13 8.16 -15.14
CA THR A 7 -14.25 9.09 -15.28
C THR A 7 -13.90 10.48 -14.77
N LYS A 8 -14.16 11.48 -15.61
CA LYS A 8 -13.90 12.87 -15.27
C LYS A 8 -14.93 13.40 -14.28
N ALA A 9 -14.49 13.78 -13.09
CA ALA A 9 -15.32 14.54 -12.16
C ALA A 9 -15.62 15.95 -12.73
N SER A 10 -16.82 16.47 -12.49
CA SER A 10 -17.28 17.75 -13.06
C SER A 10 -16.45 18.96 -12.63
N ASN A 11 -15.76 18.86 -11.49
CA ASN A 11 -14.88 19.89 -10.93
C ASN A 11 -13.39 19.60 -11.16
N TYR A 12 -13.04 18.54 -11.90
CA TYR A 12 -11.65 18.20 -12.19
C TYR A 12 -11.11 19.05 -13.35
N MET A 13 -10.03 19.79 -13.07
CA MET A 13 -9.39 20.72 -14.01
C MET A 13 -8.10 20.18 -14.65
N GLY A 14 -7.74 18.92 -14.39
CA GLY A 14 -6.53 18.29 -14.94
C GLY A 14 -6.72 17.68 -16.33
N LYS A 15 -5.72 16.89 -16.76
CA LYS A 15 -5.69 16.19 -18.06
C LYS A 15 -6.86 15.20 -18.15
N ASP A 16 -7.56 15.20 -19.27
CA ASP A 16 -8.62 14.22 -19.51
C ASP A 16 -8.00 12.85 -19.77
N MET A 17 -8.40 11.86 -18.97
CA MET A 17 -7.91 10.48 -19.05
C MET A 17 -9.02 9.50 -19.46
N SER A 18 -10.09 9.96 -20.11
CA SER A 18 -11.24 9.12 -20.47
C SER A 18 -10.90 7.93 -21.40
N GLU A 19 -9.73 7.94 -22.02
CA GLU A 19 -9.18 6.86 -22.86
C GLU A 19 -8.38 5.82 -22.05
N TYR A 20 -8.25 6.00 -20.73
CA TYR A 20 -7.50 5.11 -19.84
C TYR A 20 -8.43 4.26 -18.96
N TYR A 21 -7.96 3.08 -18.63
CA TYR A 21 -8.51 2.23 -17.58
C TYR A 21 -7.82 2.52 -16.24
N GLU A 22 -8.62 2.47 -15.18
CA GLU A 22 -8.21 2.64 -13.80
C GLU A 22 -7.57 1.36 -13.25
N GLY A 23 -6.30 1.46 -12.85
CA GLY A 23 -5.60 0.43 -12.09
C GLY A 23 -5.56 0.72 -10.59
N LEU A 24 -4.62 0.05 -9.91
CA LEU A 24 -4.43 0.22 -8.47
C LEU A 24 -3.97 1.64 -8.13
N SER A 25 -4.33 2.08 -6.93
CA SER A 25 -3.94 3.37 -6.38
C SER A 25 -3.24 3.22 -5.03
N ARG A 26 -2.45 4.23 -4.69
CA ARG A 26 -1.78 4.35 -3.39
C ARG A 26 -1.80 5.78 -2.87
N ILE A 27 -1.56 5.96 -1.59
CA ILE A 27 -1.47 7.27 -0.94
C ILE A 27 -0.04 7.43 -0.40
N PRO A 28 0.86 8.13 -1.12
CA PRO A 28 2.27 8.22 -0.72
C PRO A 28 2.51 8.80 0.68
N ARG A 29 1.58 9.63 1.18
CA ARG A 29 1.68 10.26 2.52
C ARG A 29 1.01 9.45 3.64
N ALA A 30 0.34 8.36 3.31
CA ALA A 30 -0.26 7.43 4.26
C ALA A 30 0.19 6.01 3.86
N PRO A 31 1.49 5.70 4.01
CA PRO A 31 2.06 4.45 3.55
C PRO A 31 1.35 3.27 4.21
N ASN A 32 1.12 2.23 3.42
CA ASN A 32 0.42 1.03 3.84
C ASN A 32 1.07 -0.14 3.10
N ALA A 33 1.67 -1.07 3.86
CA ALA A 33 2.47 -2.15 3.29
C ALA A 33 1.71 -2.95 2.21
N LEU A 34 0.43 -3.24 2.43
CA LEU A 34 -0.41 -3.96 1.47
C LEU A 34 -0.68 -3.15 0.21
N MET A 35 -1.10 -1.90 0.36
CA MET A 35 -1.41 -1.02 -0.76
C MET A 35 -0.17 -0.74 -1.59
N ASP A 36 0.96 -0.45 -0.94
CA ASP A 36 2.22 -0.15 -1.60
C ASP A 36 2.81 -1.39 -2.28
N SER A 37 2.71 -2.57 -1.65
CA SER A 37 3.12 -3.84 -2.26
C SER A 37 2.32 -4.13 -3.52
N ASN A 38 0.99 -4.15 -3.41
CA ASN A 38 0.12 -4.43 -4.56
C ASN A 38 0.29 -3.40 -5.68
N PHE A 39 0.49 -2.13 -5.34
CA PHE A 39 0.72 -1.08 -6.33
C PHE A 39 2.01 -1.32 -7.11
N GLU A 40 3.13 -1.56 -6.43
CA GLU A 40 4.43 -1.80 -7.09
C GLU A 40 4.42 -3.10 -7.88
N THR A 41 3.91 -4.20 -7.32
CA THR A 41 3.79 -5.48 -8.04
C THR A 41 2.91 -5.35 -9.27
N ALA A 42 1.79 -4.61 -9.20
CA ALA A 42 0.94 -4.39 -10.36
C ALA A 42 1.66 -3.59 -11.46
N LEU A 43 2.42 -2.56 -11.09
CA LEU A 43 3.20 -1.77 -12.03
C LEU A 43 4.31 -2.59 -12.69
N GLU A 44 5.00 -3.45 -11.92
CA GLU A 44 6.00 -4.38 -12.46
C GLU A 44 5.39 -5.39 -13.43
N LEU A 45 4.23 -5.96 -13.11
CA LEU A 45 3.50 -6.89 -13.98
C LEU A 45 3.07 -6.24 -15.30
N LEU A 46 2.75 -4.95 -15.27
CA LEU A 46 2.45 -4.14 -16.45
C LEU A 46 3.71 -3.75 -17.26
N GLY A 47 4.91 -4.05 -16.76
CA GLY A 47 6.18 -3.71 -17.41
C GLY A 47 6.75 -2.34 -17.06
N GLY A 48 6.22 -1.67 -16.03
CA GLY A 48 6.63 -0.33 -15.61
C GLY A 48 5.91 0.81 -16.35
N GLU A 49 6.29 2.05 -16.04
CA GLU A 49 5.76 3.23 -16.74
C GLU A 49 6.23 3.29 -18.21
N SER A 50 5.31 3.65 -19.09
CA SER A 50 5.52 3.73 -20.54
C SER A 50 4.61 4.81 -21.17
N GLU A 51 4.57 4.91 -22.50
CA GLU A 51 3.65 5.82 -23.20
C GLU A 51 2.16 5.43 -23.02
N THR A 52 1.89 4.18 -22.65
CA THR A 52 0.54 3.61 -22.51
C THR A 52 0.21 3.19 -21.08
N VAL A 53 1.20 3.14 -20.18
CA VAL A 53 1.03 2.86 -18.76
C VAL A 53 1.60 4.04 -17.98
N GLU A 54 0.74 4.89 -17.42
CA GLU A 54 1.13 6.13 -16.73
C GLU A 54 0.78 6.02 -15.23
N VAL A 55 1.66 6.49 -14.34
CA VAL A 55 1.29 6.74 -12.94
C VAL A 55 0.92 8.21 -12.77
N HIS A 56 -0.34 8.49 -12.44
CA HIS A 56 -0.80 9.86 -12.21
C HIS A 56 -1.03 10.16 -10.75
N SER A 57 -0.49 11.30 -10.31
CA SER A 57 -0.78 11.87 -9.00
C SER A 57 -1.99 12.80 -9.09
N PHE A 58 -3.04 12.46 -8.35
CA PHE A 58 -4.27 13.22 -8.23
C PHE A 58 -4.37 13.83 -6.83
N GLY A 59 -5.04 14.99 -6.73
CA GLY A 59 -5.25 15.70 -5.47
C GLY A 59 -4.37 16.94 -5.35
N ASP A 60 -4.29 17.48 -4.14
CA ASP A 60 -3.50 18.67 -3.85
C ASP A 60 -2.62 18.47 -2.61
N TRP A 61 -1.70 19.41 -2.42
CA TRP A 61 -0.73 19.34 -1.34
C TRP A 61 -1.36 19.47 0.06
N LEU A 62 -2.62 19.91 0.18
CA LEU A 62 -3.29 20.27 1.43
C LEU A 62 -4.27 19.19 1.90
N MET A 63 -5.08 18.63 1.00
CA MET A 63 -6.06 17.57 1.27
C MET A 63 -5.50 16.17 1.02
N GLY A 64 -4.27 16.08 0.54
CA GLY A 64 -3.59 14.83 0.23
C GLY A 64 -3.63 14.52 -1.26
N SER A 65 -2.60 13.83 -1.69
CA SER A 65 -2.47 13.30 -3.04
C SER A 65 -2.50 11.77 -3.00
N PHE A 66 -3.11 11.16 -4.01
CA PHE A 66 -3.00 9.74 -4.28
C PHE A 66 -2.41 9.54 -5.67
N GLU A 67 -1.71 8.43 -5.85
CA GLU A 67 -1.20 8.00 -7.15
C GLU A 67 -2.07 6.87 -7.67
N GLN A 68 -2.29 6.83 -8.97
CA GLN A 68 -3.08 5.80 -9.64
C GLN A 68 -2.41 5.36 -10.92
N ILE A 69 -2.32 4.05 -11.12
CA ILE A 69 -1.89 3.44 -12.38
C ILE A 69 -3.01 3.61 -13.40
N LEU A 70 -2.69 4.12 -14.58
CA LEU A 70 -3.61 4.31 -15.68
C LEU A 70 -3.07 3.60 -16.92
N VAL A 71 -3.91 2.77 -17.55
CA VAL A 71 -3.54 2.02 -18.76
C VAL A 71 -4.38 2.48 -19.94
N HIS A 72 -3.72 2.99 -20.98
CA HIS A 72 -4.39 3.50 -22.18
C HIS A 72 -5.06 2.37 -22.97
N GLU A 73 -6.28 2.60 -23.49
CA GLU A 73 -7.06 1.57 -24.18
C GLU A 73 -6.43 1.02 -25.47
N SER A 74 -5.45 1.74 -26.04
CA SER A 74 -4.73 1.25 -27.23
C SER A 74 -3.78 0.09 -26.91
N ASP A 75 -3.36 -0.06 -25.66
CA ASP A 75 -2.44 -1.12 -25.24
C ASP A 75 -3.24 -2.34 -24.73
N VAL A 76 -3.74 -3.10 -25.70
CA VAL A 76 -4.56 -4.29 -25.42
C VAL A 76 -3.85 -5.29 -24.51
N VAL A 77 -2.52 -5.39 -24.61
CA VAL A 77 -1.74 -6.33 -23.78
C VAL A 77 -1.71 -5.86 -22.32
N ALA A 78 -1.41 -4.58 -22.08
CA ALA A 78 -1.44 -4.02 -20.73
C ALA A 78 -2.85 -4.05 -20.13
N VAL A 79 -3.89 -3.83 -20.96
CA VAL A 79 -5.30 -3.95 -20.54
C VAL A 79 -5.64 -5.37 -20.10
N ASP A 80 -5.26 -6.39 -20.87
CA ASP A 80 -5.49 -7.80 -20.51
C ASP A 80 -4.75 -8.18 -19.20
N ILE A 81 -3.52 -7.68 -19.01
CA ILE A 81 -2.76 -7.88 -17.75
C ILE A 81 -3.48 -7.20 -16.58
N LEU A 82 -4.02 -5.99 -16.78
CA LEU A 82 -4.76 -5.29 -15.74
C LEU A 82 -6.04 -6.03 -15.35
N GLU A 83 -6.74 -6.65 -16.31
CA GLU A 83 -7.88 -7.53 -16.02
C GLU A 83 -7.46 -8.75 -15.19
N ASP A 84 -6.37 -9.43 -15.56
CA ASP A 84 -5.82 -10.57 -14.79
C ASP A 84 -5.47 -10.17 -13.35
N ILE A 85 -4.81 -9.03 -13.16
CA ILE A 85 -4.51 -8.47 -11.84
C ILE A 85 -5.80 -8.26 -11.03
N ALA A 86 -6.83 -7.67 -11.64
CA ALA A 86 -8.11 -7.44 -10.98
C ALA A 86 -8.84 -8.74 -10.63
N GLU A 87 -8.69 -9.81 -11.42
CA GLU A 87 -9.23 -11.13 -11.11
C GLU A 87 -8.48 -11.81 -9.97
N ARG A 88 -7.14 -11.77 -9.99
CA ARG A 88 -6.29 -12.28 -8.92
C ARG A 88 -6.62 -11.63 -7.58
N LEU A 89 -6.79 -10.30 -7.56
CA LEU A 89 -7.13 -9.54 -6.34
C LEU A 89 -8.52 -9.85 -5.77
N VAL A 90 -9.45 -10.33 -6.61
CA VAL A 90 -10.76 -10.81 -6.14
C VAL A 90 -10.64 -12.17 -5.47
N GLU A 91 -9.78 -13.04 -5.98
CA GLU A 91 -9.52 -14.36 -5.40
C GLU A 91 -8.68 -14.26 -4.12
N TYR A 92 -7.64 -13.42 -4.15
CA TYR A 92 -6.69 -13.24 -3.05
C TYR A 92 -6.17 -11.80 -3.01
N PRO A 93 -6.28 -11.08 -1.88
CA PRO A 93 -6.07 -9.63 -1.82
C PRO A 93 -4.60 -9.18 -1.90
N ILE A 94 -3.65 -10.10 -2.05
CA ILE A 94 -2.20 -9.83 -2.10
C ILE A 94 -1.64 -10.36 -3.42
N LEU A 95 -0.94 -9.52 -4.19
CA LEU A 95 -0.32 -9.94 -5.45
C LEU A 95 1.02 -10.66 -5.23
N ASP A 96 1.78 -10.24 -4.22
CA ASP A 96 3.06 -10.82 -3.82
C ASP A 96 3.16 -10.90 -2.28
N ASP A 97 2.95 -12.09 -1.72
CA ASP A 97 3.03 -12.32 -0.27
C ASP A 97 4.41 -12.03 0.31
N LYS A 98 5.46 -12.24 -0.48
CA LYS A 98 6.84 -12.04 -0.01
C LYS A 98 7.14 -10.56 0.10
N ASP A 99 6.89 -9.79 -0.95
CA ASP A 99 7.09 -8.33 -0.93
C ASP A 99 6.22 -7.68 0.16
N HIS A 100 4.95 -8.09 0.27
CA HIS A 100 4.08 -7.63 1.35
C HIS A 100 4.67 -7.92 2.74
N SER A 101 5.09 -9.15 2.99
CA SER A 101 5.67 -9.55 4.27
C SER A 101 6.97 -8.79 4.57
N GLU A 102 7.82 -8.55 3.57
CA GLU A 102 9.06 -7.78 3.74
C GLU A 102 8.76 -6.33 4.12
N ARG A 103 7.77 -5.69 3.49
CA ARG A 103 7.33 -4.32 3.83
C ARG A 103 6.71 -4.23 5.23
N GLU A 104 5.95 -5.22 5.66
CA GLU A 104 5.42 -5.26 7.03
C GLU A 104 6.54 -5.32 8.07
N VAL A 105 7.57 -6.14 7.81
CA VAL A 105 8.75 -6.24 8.67
C VAL A 105 9.47 -4.91 8.72
N GLU A 106 9.75 -4.29 7.58
CA GLU A 106 10.46 -3.02 7.50
C GLU A 106 9.71 -1.89 8.21
N ALA A 107 8.39 -1.78 7.99
CA ALA A 107 7.57 -0.78 8.65
C ALA A 107 7.52 -0.99 10.18
N THR A 108 7.33 -2.24 10.62
CA THR A 108 7.24 -2.58 12.05
C THR A 108 8.56 -2.35 12.77
N ASP A 109 9.66 -2.86 12.22
CA ASP A 109 10.99 -2.68 12.81
C ASP A 109 11.45 -1.23 12.74
N GLY A 110 11.12 -0.51 11.67
CA GLY A 110 11.41 0.92 11.50
C GLY A 110 10.73 1.76 12.59
N LEU A 111 9.43 1.56 12.78
CA LEU A 111 8.64 2.24 13.81
C LEU A 111 9.09 1.88 15.22
N TRP A 112 9.35 0.60 15.48
CA TRP A 112 9.89 0.19 16.77
C TRP A 112 11.24 0.86 17.06
N LYS A 113 12.12 0.95 16.05
CA LYS A 113 13.43 1.60 16.15
C LYS A 113 13.33 3.11 16.39
N SER A 114 12.30 3.78 15.87
CA SER A 114 12.09 5.21 16.11
C SER A 114 11.53 5.51 17.50
N MET A 115 10.81 4.56 18.11
CA MET A 115 10.29 4.70 19.47
C MET A 115 11.39 4.72 20.53
N SER A 116 11.21 5.59 21.53
CA SER A 116 11.96 5.60 22.77
C SER A 116 11.71 4.34 23.60
N MET A 117 12.60 4.07 24.56
CA MET A 117 12.46 2.92 25.46
C MET A 117 11.14 2.95 26.25
N ASP A 118 10.72 4.13 26.69
CA ASP A 118 9.49 4.29 27.47
C ASP A 118 8.24 3.99 26.61
N GLU A 119 8.21 4.47 25.37
CA GLU A 119 7.13 4.18 24.41
C GLU A 119 7.03 2.67 24.14
N ARG A 120 8.16 2.00 23.89
CA ARG A 120 8.19 0.54 23.69
C ARG A 120 7.66 -0.21 24.92
N ILE A 121 8.00 0.23 26.13
CA ILE A 121 7.51 -0.38 27.37
C ILE A 121 5.99 -0.18 27.50
N GLU A 122 5.48 1.01 27.19
CA GLU A 122 4.04 1.30 27.23
C GLU A 122 3.25 0.46 26.22
N VAL A 123 3.77 0.30 25.00
CA VAL A 123 3.21 -0.62 24.00
C VAL A 123 3.15 -2.03 24.56
N LEU A 124 4.26 -2.56 25.09
CA LEU A 124 4.29 -3.93 25.65
C LEU A 124 3.30 -4.10 26.81
N LYS A 125 3.22 -3.12 27.73
CA LYS A 125 2.24 -3.16 28.82
C LYS A 125 0.81 -3.19 28.32
N ARG A 126 0.47 -2.37 27.31
CA ARG A 126 -0.89 -2.30 26.73
C ARG A 126 -1.35 -3.66 26.18
N HIS A 127 -0.41 -4.44 25.67
CA HIS A 127 -0.69 -5.75 25.07
C HIS A 127 -0.44 -6.94 25.99
N ASP A 128 -0.21 -6.71 27.29
CA ASP A 128 0.12 -7.73 28.30
C ASP A 128 1.41 -8.53 27.97
N GLU A 129 2.37 -7.89 27.31
CA GLU A 129 3.64 -8.48 26.89
C GLU A 129 4.78 -8.22 27.89
N PHE A 130 5.85 -9.01 27.76
CA PHE A 130 7.00 -8.93 28.65
C PHE A 130 7.85 -7.68 28.38
N ILE A 131 7.88 -6.73 29.32
CA ILE A 131 8.55 -5.42 29.17
C ILE A 131 10.03 -5.48 28.77
N PHE A 132 10.75 -6.55 29.12
CA PHE A 132 12.17 -6.66 28.76
C PHE A 132 12.38 -6.90 27.26
N ALA A 133 11.32 -7.28 26.54
CA ALA A 133 11.30 -7.33 25.09
C ALA A 133 11.53 -5.95 24.45
N ALA A 134 11.35 -4.83 25.18
CA ALA A 134 11.61 -3.47 24.70
C ALA A 134 13.03 -3.28 24.11
N ARG A 135 13.98 -4.12 24.53
CA ARG A 135 15.39 -4.08 24.12
C ARG A 135 15.68 -4.84 22.83
N THR A 136 14.73 -5.57 22.26
CA THR A 136 14.93 -6.25 20.98
C THR A 136 14.89 -5.24 19.84
N ASP A 137 15.64 -5.53 18.78
CA ASP A 137 15.56 -4.80 17.51
C ASP A 137 14.67 -5.51 16.48
N ASN A 138 14.27 -6.75 16.75
CA ASN A 138 13.31 -7.52 15.96
C ASN A 138 11.92 -7.42 16.61
N ALA A 139 11.16 -6.42 16.19
CA ALA A 139 9.82 -6.15 16.69
C ALA A 139 8.76 -6.99 15.96
N TYR A 140 9.01 -7.33 14.70
CA TYR A 140 8.12 -8.20 13.93
C TYR A 140 7.89 -9.56 14.61
N GLY A 141 8.93 -10.14 15.21
CA GLY A 141 8.80 -11.37 15.99
C GLY A 141 8.02 -11.20 17.31
N LEU A 142 7.85 -9.98 17.83
CA LEU A 142 6.95 -9.69 18.94
C LEU A 142 5.52 -9.53 18.46
N TYR A 143 5.32 -8.84 17.33
CA TYR A 143 4.04 -8.64 16.66
C TYR A 143 3.30 -9.97 16.42
N HIS A 144 4.00 -10.96 15.84
CA HIS A 144 3.40 -12.29 15.59
C HIS A 144 3.17 -13.12 16.84
N ARG A 145 3.98 -12.94 17.89
CA ARG A 145 3.80 -13.66 19.17
C ARG A 145 2.59 -13.17 19.95
N ALA A 146 2.25 -11.89 19.81
CA ALA A 146 1.12 -11.31 20.50
C ALA A 146 -0.25 -11.80 19.97
N GLU A 147 -0.30 -12.58 18.87
CA GLU A 147 -1.53 -13.03 18.17
C GLU A 147 -2.58 -11.92 17.98
N ARG A 148 -2.16 -10.65 17.99
CA ARG A 148 -3.02 -9.49 17.92
C ARG A 148 -2.57 -8.64 16.74
N THR A 149 -3.22 -8.91 15.60
CA THR A 149 -3.22 -8.14 14.35
C THR A 149 -3.40 -6.62 14.55
N TYR A 150 -3.84 -6.20 15.74
CA TYR A 150 -4.10 -4.82 16.13
C TYR A 150 -2.87 -3.97 16.47
N CYS A 151 -1.71 -4.56 16.78
CA CYS A 151 -0.52 -3.77 17.12
C CYS A 151 -0.07 -2.86 15.96
N TYR A 152 -0.12 -3.31 14.71
CA TYR A 152 0.33 -2.54 13.54
C TYR A 152 -0.57 -1.31 13.29
N ILE A 153 -1.89 -1.48 13.40
CA ILE A 153 -2.87 -0.40 13.21
C ILE A 153 -2.78 0.61 14.37
N GLU A 154 -2.62 0.16 15.63
CA GLU A 154 -2.51 1.09 16.77
C GLU A 154 -1.19 1.86 16.79
N LEU A 155 -0.08 1.26 16.33
CA LEU A 155 1.21 1.95 16.29
C LEU A 155 1.24 3.03 15.21
N LEU A 156 0.56 2.82 14.07
CA LEU A 156 0.43 3.82 12.99
C LEU A 156 -0.69 4.84 13.23
N ALA A 157 -1.76 4.49 13.95
CA ALA A 157 -2.91 5.37 14.17
C ALA A 157 -2.72 6.40 15.31
N ASN A 158 -1.58 6.40 16.00
CA ASN A 158 -1.27 7.35 17.08
C ASN A 158 -0.29 8.46 16.69
N GLU A 159 0.01 8.64 15.39
CA GLU A 159 0.66 9.86 14.85
C GLU A 159 -0.36 10.96 14.48
#